data_AF-T5AJZ5-F1
#
_entry.id   AF-T5AJZ5-F1
#
_cell.length_a   1.000
_cell.length_b   1.000
_cell.length_c   1.000
_cell.angle_alpha   90.00
_cell.angle_beta   90.00
_cell.angle_gamma   90.00
#
_symmetry.space_group_name_H-M   'P 1'
#
loop_
_entity.id
_entity.type
_entity.pdbx_description
1 polymer ?
#
loop_
_entity_poly.entity_id
_entity_poly.type
_entity_poly.pdbx_seq_one_letter_code
_entity_poly.pdbx_strand_id
1 'polypeptide(L)'
;MTKLSIIAAVLALSPCLFAHPSTPEGIRAALETRSRVTAHARRALDRCATDPEALALRDRAVARRAAKANRLRTKRGLDSALVRRAHGGSFEKWAAVSHDQSSKEYKLDTPLTTIFTSNATCSLVPESIIGPYYVEGERIRTNLTDGQVGVASHLDFQFIDINTCKPIPGLIIDIWHANATGVYSGVSARGQGGLDSTHGRGVQKTDEEGVVQFDTIFPGHYEGRTNHVHVMSTTGANILGNNTFEGGTAQHIGQTYFDEALIKAVENCEPYKQNKQPVTSNAEDRFSADGATPEYDPFMNHVYLGEQPLDGLLLWTTIGIDPAANYDEDREAAAHWHPEGGVDQSDNRDPRA
;
A
#
# COMPACT_ATOMS: atom_id res chain seq x y z
N MET A 1 23.50 -39.09 -55.71
CA MET A 1 22.07 -39.44 -55.57
C MET A 1 21.55 -38.81 -54.30
N THR A 2 20.65 -37.86 -54.49
CA THR A 2 19.93 -37.02 -53.53
C THR A 2 19.02 -37.83 -52.62
N LYS A 3 18.92 -37.45 -51.33
CA LYS A 3 17.67 -37.55 -50.57
C LYS A 3 17.43 -36.28 -49.75
N LEU A 4 16.28 -35.70 -50.02
CA LEU A 4 15.59 -34.58 -49.37
C LEU A 4 15.13 -34.91 -47.94
N SER A 5 15.11 -33.89 -47.07
CA SER A 5 14.01 -33.52 -46.14
C SER A 5 14.42 -32.17 -45.52
N ILE A 6 13.94 -30.98 -45.94
CA ILE A 6 12.60 -30.36 -45.89
C ILE A 6 12.17 -29.92 -44.46
N ILE A 7 12.20 -28.58 -44.27
CA ILE A 7 11.30 -27.70 -43.46
C ILE A 7 11.53 -27.74 -41.92
N ALA A 8 11.58 -26.66 -41.13
CA ALA A 8 11.13 -25.26 -41.21
C ALA A 8 11.99 -24.41 -40.21
N ALA A 9 12.32 -23.14 -40.50
CA ALA A 9 11.62 -21.93 -40.02
C ALA A 9 11.91 -21.57 -38.55
N VAL A 10 12.07 -20.33 -38.09
CA VAL A 10 11.94 -19.00 -38.69
C VAL A 10 12.59 -18.00 -37.71
N LEU A 11 13.17 -16.96 -38.32
CA LEU A 11 13.54 -15.62 -37.82
C LEU A 11 13.67 -15.36 -36.31
N ALA A 12 14.90 -15.00 -35.95
CA ALA A 12 15.17 -13.97 -34.98
C ALA A 12 14.53 -12.64 -35.42
N LEU A 13 13.65 -12.10 -34.58
CA LEU A 13 13.30 -10.69 -34.50
C LEU A 13 12.89 -10.42 -33.06
N SER A 14 13.84 -9.94 -32.26
CA SER A 14 13.53 -9.24 -31.01
C SER A 14 12.81 -7.93 -31.32
N PRO A 15 11.77 -7.59 -30.56
CA PRO A 15 11.46 -6.21 -30.25
C PRO A 15 11.72 -5.98 -28.77
N CYS A 16 12.81 -5.24 -28.47
CA CYS A 16 12.82 -4.38 -27.30
C CYS A 16 11.76 -3.29 -27.47
N LEU A 17 11.16 -2.89 -26.35
CA LEU A 17 10.55 -1.59 -26.01
C LEU A 17 9.13 -1.72 -25.43
N PHE A 18 8.99 -1.11 -24.25
CA PHE A 18 7.82 -0.86 -23.40
C PHE A 18 7.50 -1.89 -22.31
N ALA A 19 7.83 -1.47 -21.09
CA ALA A 19 6.97 -1.52 -19.92
C ALA A 19 5.48 -1.76 -20.26
N HIS A 20 4.93 -2.80 -19.65
CA HIS A 20 3.59 -3.36 -19.82
C HIS A 20 3.25 -3.90 -21.23
N PRO A 21 2.74 -5.14 -21.33
CA PRO A 21 2.22 -5.63 -22.59
C PRO A 21 1.05 -4.75 -23.06
N SER A 22 1.18 -4.19 -24.26
CA SER A 22 0.17 -3.34 -24.89
C SER A 22 -0.74 -4.12 -25.85
N THR A 23 -0.38 -5.37 -26.17
CA THR A 23 -1.19 -6.26 -27.01
C THR A 23 -2.19 -7.04 -26.15
N PRO A 24 -3.41 -7.30 -26.65
CA PRO A 24 -4.40 -8.10 -25.93
C PRO A 24 -3.88 -9.49 -25.52
N GLU A 25 -3.01 -10.11 -26.32
CA GLU A 25 -2.37 -11.39 -26.00
C GLU A 25 -1.30 -11.27 -24.91
N GLY A 26 -0.47 -10.22 -24.95
CA GLY A 26 0.51 -9.96 -23.90
C GLY A 26 -0.16 -9.63 -22.57
N ILE A 27 -1.25 -8.85 -22.59
CA ILE A 27 -2.07 -8.55 -21.41
C ILE A 27 -2.65 -9.86 -20.85
N ARG A 28 -3.21 -10.72 -21.71
CA ARG A 28 -3.74 -12.02 -21.29
C ARG A 28 -2.66 -12.92 -20.67
N ALA A 29 -1.49 -13.01 -21.28
CA ALA A 29 -0.38 -13.83 -20.78
C ALA A 29 0.16 -13.31 -19.43
N ALA A 30 0.24 -11.98 -19.26
CA ALA A 30 0.62 -11.38 -17.98
C ALA A 30 -0.45 -11.63 -16.90
N LEU A 31 -1.74 -11.51 -17.24
CA LEU A 31 -2.85 -11.82 -16.33
C LEU A 31 -2.89 -13.31 -15.95
N GLU A 32 -2.63 -14.23 -16.89
CA GLU A 32 -2.57 -15.67 -16.63
C GLU A 32 -1.37 -16.05 -15.74
N THR A 33 -0.22 -15.41 -15.97
CA THR A 33 0.99 -15.63 -15.15
C THR A 33 0.77 -15.10 -13.74
N ARG A 34 0.24 -13.87 -13.62
CA ARG A 34 -0.18 -13.28 -12.34
C ARG A 34 -1.14 -14.23 -11.63
N SER A 35 -2.23 -14.64 -12.28
CA SER A 35 -3.23 -15.60 -11.74
C SER A 35 -2.63 -16.92 -11.24
N ARG A 36 -1.58 -17.47 -11.87
CA ARG A 36 -0.91 -18.70 -11.40
C ARG A 36 -0.06 -18.47 -10.16
N VAL A 37 0.73 -17.39 -10.13
CA VAL A 37 1.49 -16.97 -8.95
C VAL A 37 0.53 -16.67 -7.79
N THR A 38 -0.58 -16.00 -8.08
CA THR A 38 -1.70 -15.73 -7.16
C THR A 38 -2.29 -16.99 -6.56
N ALA A 39 -2.65 -17.98 -7.38
CA ALA A 39 -3.25 -19.22 -6.88
C ALA A 39 -2.28 -20.00 -5.97
N HIS A 40 -0.98 -19.90 -6.23
CA HIS A 40 0.05 -20.46 -5.34
C HIS A 40 0.12 -19.70 -4.01
N ALA A 41 0.21 -18.37 -4.06
CA ALA A 41 0.30 -17.53 -2.88
C ALA A 41 -0.98 -17.60 -2.01
N ARG A 42 -2.17 -17.67 -2.61
CA ARG A 42 -3.44 -17.90 -1.88
C ARG A 42 -3.45 -19.23 -1.15
N ARG A 43 -3.09 -20.33 -1.82
CA ARG A 43 -2.97 -21.64 -1.16
C ARG A 43 -1.93 -21.63 -0.04
N ALA A 44 -0.91 -20.80 -0.17
CA ALA A 44 0.10 -20.63 0.87
C ALA A 44 -0.48 -19.90 2.09
N LEU A 45 -1.28 -18.86 1.88
CA LEU A 45 -1.94 -18.10 2.95
C LEU A 45 -3.15 -18.79 3.58
N ASP A 46 -3.89 -19.62 2.85
CA ASP A 46 -4.96 -20.44 3.42
C ASP A 46 -4.40 -21.39 4.50
N ARG A 47 -3.15 -21.85 4.37
CA ARG A 47 -2.48 -22.63 5.43
C ARG A 47 -2.24 -21.78 6.68
N CYS A 48 -1.86 -20.51 6.49
CA CYS A 48 -1.63 -19.57 7.60
C CYS A 48 -2.89 -19.34 8.43
N ALA A 49 -4.08 -19.45 7.84
CA ALA A 49 -5.34 -19.26 8.57
C ALA A 49 -5.55 -20.26 9.72
N THR A 50 -4.89 -21.43 9.65
CA THR A 50 -5.00 -22.50 10.66
C THR A 50 -3.70 -22.76 11.42
N ASP A 51 -2.61 -22.08 11.05
CA ASP A 51 -1.30 -22.26 11.68
C ASP A 51 -1.28 -21.62 13.09
N PRO A 52 -0.87 -22.35 14.15
CA PRO A 52 -0.88 -21.81 15.51
C PRO A 52 0.03 -20.60 15.73
N GLU A 53 1.20 -20.53 15.08
CA GLU A 53 2.11 -19.40 15.20
C GLU A 53 1.54 -18.17 14.49
N ALA A 54 0.93 -18.37 13.31
CA ALA A 54 0.24 -17.32 12.56
C ALA A 54 -0.98 -16.77 13.31
N LEU A 55 -1.77 -17.66 13.95
CA LEU A 55 -2.88 -17.26 14.82
C LEU A 55 -2.38 -16.44 16.02
N ALA A 56 -1.31 -16.88 16.68
CA ALA A 56 -0.71 -16.13 17.78
C ALA A 56 -0.13 -14.78 17.33
N LEU A 57 0.46 -14.70 16.13
CA LEU A 57 0.91 -13.43 15.54
C LEU A 57 -0.26 -12.48 15.29
N ARG A 58 -1.38 -13.01 14.77
CA ARG A 58 -2.61 -12.25 14.57
C ARG A 58 -3.11 -11.69 15.89
N ASP A 59 -3.19 -12.50 16.95
CA ASP A 59 -3.64 -12.06 18.27
C ASP A 59 -2.76 -10.93 18.84
N ARG A 60 -1.44 -11.00 18.63
CA ARG A 60 -0.52 -9.91 19.00
C ARG A 60 -0.75 -8.66 18.15
N ALA A 61 -1.00 -8.80 16.85
CA ALA A 61 -1.35 -7.67 15.99
C ALA A 61 -2.66 -6.99 16.42
N VAL A 62 -3.68 -7.77 16.79
CA VAL A 62 -4.94 -7.28 17.38
C VAL A 62 -4.65 -6.47 18.65
N ALA A 63 -3.86 -7.03 19.57
CA ALA A 63 -3.53 -6.37 20.83
C ALA A 63 -2.72 -5.07 20.61
N ARG A 64 -1.74 -5.09 19.70
CA ARG A 64 -0.93 -3.92 19.33
C ARG A 64 -1.80 -2.80 18.77
N ARG A 65 -2.66 -3.11 17.78
CA ARG A 65 -3.56 -2.14 17.14
C ARG A 65 -4.57 -1.58 18.13
N ALA A 66 -5.15 -2.42 19.00
CA ALA A 66 -6.01 -1.98 20.11
C ALA A 66 -5.29 -1.01 21.06
N ALA A 67 -4.09 -1.37 21.52
CA ALA A 67 -3.31 -0.53 22.40
C ALA A 67 -2.89 0.79 21.73
N LYS A 68 -2.64 0.78 20.41
CA LYS A 68 -2.32 1.99 19.64
C LYS A 68 -3.55 2.88 19.47
N ALA A 69 -4.71 2.32 19.13
CA ALA A 69 -5.96 3.07 19.04
C ALA A 69 -6.27 3.78 20.37
N ASN A 70 -6.20 3.06 21.50
CA ASN A 70 -6.36 3.65 22.83
C ASN A 70 -5.41 4.82 23.07
N ARG A 71 -4.12 4.65 22.80
CA ARG A 71 -3.11 5.71 22.98
C ARG A 71 -3.40 6.93 22.12
N LEU A 72 -3.79 6.72 20.86
CA LEU A 72 -4.12 7.80 19.93
C LEU A 72 -5.39 8.55 20.38
N ARG A 73 -6.39 7.83 20.89
CA ARG A 73 -7.61 8.41 21.46
C ARG A 73 -7.34 9.26 22.69
N THR A 74 -6.61 8.72 23.68
CA THR A 74 -6.23 9.47 24.89
C THR A 74 -5.41 10.71 24.54
N LYS A 75 -4.46 10.62 23.60
CA LYS A 75 -3.67 11.78 23.14
C LYS A 75 -4.55 12.90 22.55
N ARG A 76 -5.75 12.56 22.07
CA ARG A 76 -6.73 13.46 21.45
C ARG A 76 -7.86 13.88 22.40
N GLY A 77 -7.84 13.45 23.66
CA GLY A 77 -8.93 13.68 24.61
C GLY A 77 -10.23 12.95 24.23
N LEU A 78 -10.13 11.87 23.44
CA LEU A 78 -11.27 11.04 23.03
C LEU A 78 -11.48 9.93 24.07
N ASP A 79 -11.81 10.34 25.29
CA ASP A 79 -11.94 9.46 26.47
C ASP A 79 -13.29 8.73 26.54
N SER A 80 -14.26 9.12 25.69
CA SER A 80 -15.46 8.32 25.46
C SER A 80 -15.10 7.04 24.71
N ALA A 81 -16.06 6.13 24.56
CA ALA A 81 -15.83 4.88 23.84
C ALA A 81 -16.00 5.06 22.30
N LEU A 82 -15.71 4.03 21.49
CA LEU A 82 -15.92 4.12 20.04
C LEU A 82 -17.41 4.32 19.74
N VAL A 83 -17.73 5.38 18.99
CA VAL A 83 -19.10 5.73 18.62
C VAL A 83 -19.34 5.36 17.16
N ARG A 84 -20.43 4.64 16.95
CA ARG A 84 -20.96 4.17 15.67
C ARG A 84 -21.42 5.33 14.78
N ARG A 85 -21.24 5.22 13.45
CA ARG A 85 -22.12 5.90 12.48
C ARG A 85 -23.24 4.94 12.06
N ALA A 86 -24.49 5.38 12.20
CA ALA A 86 -25.67 4.70 11.68
C ALA A 86 -26.11 5.33 10.34
N HIS A 87 -26.82 4.53 9.53
CA HIS A 87 -27.56 4.82 8.27
C HIS A 87 -26.81 4.37 7.00
N GLY A 88 -27.41 3.69 6.02
CA GLY A 88 -28.79 3.27 5.76
C GLY A 88 -29.00 3.12 4.25
N GLY A 89 -29.34 1.91 3.78
CA GLY A 89 -29.97 1.62 2.47
C GLY A 89 -29.10 1.57 1.20
N SER A 90 -29.05 0.38 0.58
CA SER A 90 -28.51 0.02 -0.76
C SER A 90 -26.99 -0.21 -0.90
N PHE A 91 -26.35 -0.67 0.19
CA PHE A 91 -24.95 -1.09 0.23
C PHE A 91 -24.74 -2.54 -0.28
N GLU A 92 -25.83 -3.28 -0.49
CA GLU A 92 -25.82 -4.75 -0.54
C GLU A 92 -25.20 -5.42 -1.79
N LYS A 93 -24.57 -4.69 -2.74
CA LYS A 93 -23.99 -5.34 -3.94
C LYS A 93 -22.48 -5.19 -4.17
N TRP A 94 -21.76 -4.41 -3.35
CA TRP A 94 -20.29 -4.32 -3.42
C TRP A 94 -19.58 -4.26 -2.05
N ALA A 95 -20.36 -4.34 -0.97
CA ALA A 95 -19.92 -4.31 0.44
C ALA A 95 -19.54 -5.66 1.06
N ALA A 96 -19.54 -6.75 0.29
CA ALA A 96 -19.51 -8.10 0.86
C ALA A 96 -18.15 -8.53 1.44
N VAL A 97 -17.12 -7.67 1.38
CA VAL A 97 -15.86 -7.79 2.13
C VAL A 97 -15.55 -6.44 2.80
N SER A 98 -16.47 -5.93 3.63
CA SER A 98 -16.29 -4.60 4.24
C SER A 98 -15.10 -4.59 5.23
N HIS A 99 -14.06 -3.83 4.88
CA HIS A 99 -12.87 -3.58 5.71
C HIS A 99 -13.11 -2.48 6.76
N ASP A 100 -14.15 -1.67 6.55
CA ASP A 100 -14.74 -0.77 7.53
C ASP A 100 -15.30 -1.50 8.75
N GLN A 101 -14.50 -1.59 9.81
CA GLN A 101 -14.93 -2.13 11.10
C GLN A 101 -15.77 -1.11 11.89
N SER A 102 -15.90 0.15 11.47
CA SER A 102 -16.72 1.16 12.14
C SER A 102 -18.24 0.98 11.91
N SER A 103 -18.61 0.24 10.85
CA SER A 103 -20.00 -0.04 10.47
C SER A 103 -20.64 -1.20 11.23
N LYS A 104 -19.84 -2.07 11.87
CA LYS A 104 -20.35 -3.19 12.70
C LYS A 104 -21.09 -2.64 13.92
N GLU A 105 -22.12 -3.34 14.41
CA GLU A 105 -22.94 -2.94 15.57
C GLU A 105 -22.16 -3.03 16.89
N TYR A 106 -21.10 -2.23 17.01
CA TYR A 106 -20.33 -2.08 18.22
C TYR A 106 -20.97 -1.00 19.10
N LYS A 107 -21.18 -1.36 20.36
CA LYS A 107 -21.59 -0.45 21.42
C LYS A 107 -20.37 0.28 21.97
N LEU A 108 -20.62 1.37 22.70
CA LEU A 108 -19.57 2.10 23.40
C LEU A 108 -18.69 1.16 24.27
N ASP A 109 -19.28 0.21 24.97
CA ASP A 109 -18.55 -0.75 25.82
C ASP A 109 -17.90 -1.93 25.07
N THR A 110 -17.89 -1.93 23.73
CA THR A 110 -17.26 -3.02 22.96
C THR A 110 -15.74 -3.02 23.18
N PRO A 111 -15.14 -4.14 23.64
CA PRO A 111 -13.69 -4.22 23.78
C PRO A 111 -12.98 -3.99 22.45
N LEU A 112 -11.96 -3.13 22.43
CA LEU A 112 -11.19 -2.85 21.20
C LEU A 112 -10.63 -4.12 20.57
N THR A 113 -10.24 -5.11 21.37
CA THR A 113 -9.80 -6.41 20.86
C THR A 113 -10.82 -7.00 19.91
N THR A 114 -12.13 -6.96 20.23
CA THR A 114 -13.22 -7.46 19.38
C THR A 114 -13.26 -6.74 18.02
N ILE A 115 -12.99 -5.44 18.00
CA ILE A 115 -12.98 -4.61 16.80
C ILE A 115 -11.80 -4.97 15.89
N PHE A 116 -10.65 -5.26 16.49
CA PHE A 116 -9.44 -5.65 15.76
C PHE A 116 -9.36 -7.16 15.48
N THR A 117 -10.26 -8.01 16.01
CA THR A 117 -10.28 -9.47 15.76
C THR A 117 -10.86 -9.83 14.37
N SER A 118 -10.96 -8.88 13.42
CA SER A 118 -11.57 -9.17 12.13
C SER A 118 -10.82 -10.31 11.41
N ASN A 119 -11.59 -11.17 10.76
CA ASN A 119 -11.13 -12.37 10.07
C ASN A 119 -10.46 -12.04 8.73
N ALA A 120 -9.85 -10.85 8.61
CA ALA A 120 -9.01 -10.46 7.49
C ALA A 120 -7.78 -11.37 7.54
N THR A 121 -7.94 -12.54 6.93
CA THR A 121 -6.86 -13.41 6.44
C THR A 121 -5.76 -12.52 5.90
N CYS A 122 -4.50 -12.92 6.09
CA CYS A 122 -3.40 -12.28 5.39
C CYS A 122 -3.82 -12.09 3.93
N SER A 123 -4.01 -10.84 3.54
CA SER A 123 -4.37 -10.49 2.19
C SER A 123 -3.05 -10.33 1.46
N LEU A 124 -2.93 -10.93 0.29
CA LEU A 124 -1.90 -10.46 -0.62
C LEU A 124 -2.36 -9.05 -1.01
N VAL A 125 -1.54 -8.04 -0.71
CA VAL A 125 -1.62 -6.82 -1.49
C VAL A 125 -0.97 -7.19 -2.81
N PRO A 126 -1.68 -7.03 -3.94
CA PRO A 126 -1.13 -7.42 -5.22
C PRO A 126 0.07 -6.56 -5.55
N GLU A 127 1.05 -7.15 -6.24
CA GLU A 127 2.05 -6.36 -6.94
C GLU A 127 1.34 -5.45 -7.94
N SER A 128 1.73 -4.18 -7.93
CA SER A 128 1.16 -3.12 -8.74
C SER A 128 2.27 -2.20 -9.23
N ILE A 129 1.91 -1.08 -9.85
CA ILE A 129 2.90 -0.15 -10.39
C ILE A 129 3.61 0.61 -9.28
N ILE A 130 4.91 0.84 -9.46
CA ILE A 130 5.68 1.81 -8.67
C ILE A 130 5.14 3.23 -8.88
N GLY A 131 4.69 3.54 -10.10
CA GLY A 131 4.21 4.87 -10.45
C GLY A 131 5.34 5.91 -10.53
N PRO A 132 5.03 7.10 -11.06
CA PRO A 132 6.06 8.04 -11.52
C PRO A 132 6.67 8.90 -10.40
N TYR A 133 6.41 8.58 -9.12
CA TYR A 133 6.73 9.44 -7.99
C TYR A 133 7.51 8.74 -6.87
N TYR A 134 8.07 7.57 -7.13
CA TYR A 134 9.00 6.95 -6.18
C TYR A 134 10.29 7.77 -6.10
N VAL A 135 10.78 7.99 -4.89
CA VAL A 135 12.02 8.70 -4.60
C VAL A 135 12.93 7.74 -3.86
N GLU A 136 14.16 7.58 -4.32
CA GLU A 136 15.13 6.70 -3.68
C GLU A 136 15.86 7.42 -2.53
N GLY A 137 16.34 6.69 -1.53
CA GLY A 137 17.16 7.25 -0.46
C GLY A 137 16.36 8.04 0.59
N GLU A 138 15.06 7.75 0.68
CA GLU A 138 14.14 8.44 1.58
C GLU A 138 14.55 8.30 3.06
N ARG A 139 14.01 9.20 3.88
CA ARG A 139 14.36 9.31 5.30
C ARG A 139 13.65 8.24 6.13
N ILE A 140 14.39 7.62 7.04
CA ILE A 140 13.85 6.71 8.05
C ILE A 140 13.16 7.53 9.14
N ARG A 141 11.83 7.47 9.18
CA ARG A 141 11.02 8.30 10.10
C ARG A 141 9.61 7.76 10.33
N THR A 142 9.01 8.19 11.43
CA THR A 142 7.63 7.86 11.80
C THR A 142 6.61 8.90 11.32
N ASN A 143 6.93 10.19 11.47
CA ASN A 143 6.01 11.27 11.09
C ASN A 143 6.28 11.72 9.66
N LEU A 144 5.26 11.59 8.79
CA LEU A 144 5.32 11.91 7.37
C LEU A 144 4.51 13.16 7.01
N THR A 145 3.94 13.85 8.01
CA THR A 145 3.01 14.97 7.75
C THR A 145 3.71 16.18 7.15
N ASP A 146 4.93 16.49 7.60
CA ASP A 146 5.69 17.71 7.25
C ASP A 146 4.83 18.98 7.29
N GLY A 147 3.95 19.09 8.29
CA GLY A 147 3.05 20.23 8.49
C GLY A 147 1.85 20.29 7.54
N GLN A 148 1.65 19.30 6.67
CA GLN A 148 0.45 19.22 5.84
C GLN A 148 -0.81 19.07 6.72
N VAL A 149 -1.85 19.81 6.34
CA VAL A 149 -3.17 19.73 6.99
C VAL A 149 -4.00 18.64 6.30
N GLY A 150 -4.67 17.81 7.09
CA GLY A 150 -5.53 16.75 6.60
C GLY A 150 -6.09 15.88 7.72
N VAL A 151 -6.81 14.83 7.35
CA VAL A 151 -7.34 13.83 8.29
C VAL A 151 -6.16 13.02 8.82
N ALA A 152 -5.81 13.24 10.09
CA ALA A 152 -4.66 12.58 10.71
C ALA A 152 -4.86 11.07 10.77
N SER A 153 -3.90 10.33 10.21
CA SER A 153 -3.99 8.89 9.98
C SER A 153 -2.76 8.18 10.54
N HIS A 154 -2.99 7.11 11.30
CA HIS A 154 -1.94 6.19 11.72
C HIS A 154 -1.99 4.94 10.86
N LEU A 155 -0.87 4.59 10.22
CA LEU A 155 -0.73 3.42 9.36
C LEU A 155 0.02 2.31 10.12
N ASP A 156 -0.51 1.09 10.13
CA ASP A 156 0.15 -0.13 10.62
C ASP A 156 0.25 -1.14 9.46
N PHE A 157 1.46 -1.32 8.93
CA PHE A 157 1.74 -2.36 7.94
C PHE A 157 2.45 -3.51 8.64
N GLN A 158 1.96 -4.73 8.44
CA GLN A 158 2.61 -5.95 8.89
C GLN A 158 2.98 -6.82 7.69
N PHE A 159 4.19 -7.38 7.70
CA PHE A 159 4.72 -8.17 6.61
C PHE A 159 4.99 -9.61 7.07
N ILE A 160 4.46 -10.57 6.32
CA ILE A 160 4.67 -11.99 6.59
C ILE A 160 5.17 -12.73 5.35
N ASP A 161 5.93 -13.78 5.56
CA ASP A 161 6.35 -14.69 4.50
C ASP A 161 5.20 -15.61 4.13
N ILE A 162 4.78 -15.57 2.86
CA ILE A 162 3.66 -16.39 2.37
C ILE A 162 3.93 -17.89 2.48
N ASN A 163 5.20 -18.31 2.50
CA ASN A 163 5.59 -19.71 2.52
C ASN A 163 5.61 -20.29 3.94
N THR A 164 5.94 -19.46 4.93
CA THR A 164 6.11 -19.89 6.33
C THR A 164 5.09 -19.31 7.31
N CYS A 165 4.31 -18.32 6.89
CA CYS A 165 3.36 -17.57 7.71
C CYS A 165 4.00 -16.77 8.86
N LYS A 166 5.33 -16.65 8.86
CA LYS A 166 6.10 -15.96 9.90
C LYS A 166 6.27 -14.49 9.56
N PRO A 167 6.39 -13.61 10.58
CA PRO A 167 6.74 -12.22 10.33
C PRO A 167 8.12 -12.13 9.67
N ILE A 168 8.32 -11.13 8.81
CA ILE A 168 9.62 -10.87 8.17
C ILE A 168 10.26 -9.65 8.84
N PRO A 169 11.19 -9.84 9.79
CA PRO A 169 11.91 -8.74 10.39
C PRO A 169 12.99 -8.18 9.47
N GLY A 170 13.31 -6.91 9.63
CA GLY A 170 14.45 -6.26 9.00
C GLY A 170 14.28 -5.86 7.53
N LEU A 171 13.10 -6.03 6.93
CA LEU A 171 12.73 -5.38 5.68
C LEU A 171 12.75 -3.86 5.84
N ILE A 172 13.27 -3.16 4.83
CA ILE A 172 13.12 -1.73 4.67
C ILE A 172 11.82 -1.47 3.91
N ILE A 173 10.92 -0.71 4.51
CA ILE A 173 9.60 -0.41 3.95
C ILE A 173 9.53 1.06 3.63
N ASP A 174 9.41 1.36 2.34
CA ASP A 174 9.17 2.68 1.79
C ASP A 174 7.68 2.85 1.55
N ILE A 175 7.12 3.94 2.06
CA ILE A 175 5.78 4.36 1.67
C ILE A 175 5.79 5.80 1.14
N TRP A 176 4.98 6.05 0.12
CA TRP A 176 4.75 7.39 -0.38
C TRP A 176 3.30 7.58 -0.81
N HIS A 177 2.79 8.79 -0.65
CA HIS A 177 1.46 9.17 -1.09
C HIS A 177 1.34 10.69 -1.31
N ALA A 178 0.30 11.10 -2.02
CA ALA A 178 -0.02 12.51 -2.21
C ALA A 178 -0.51 13.16 -0.91
N ASN A 179 -0.39 14.49 -0.82
CA ASN A 179 -1.10 15.26 0.20
C ASN A 179 -2.63 15.28 -0.05
N ALA A 180 -3.39 16.01 0.78
CA ALA A 180 -4.85 16.08 0.70
C ALA A 180 -5.43 16.59 -0.63
N THR A 181 -4.63 17.28 -1.46
CA THR A 181 -5.05 17.83 -2.76
C THR A 181 -4.43 17.12 -3.96
N GLY A 182 -3.83 15.94 -3.76
CA GLY A 182 -3.28 15.15 -4.85
C GLY A 182 -1.87 15.56 -5.30
N VAL A 183 -1.11 16.25 -4.45
CA VAL A 183 0.25 16.73 -4.74
C VAL A 183 1.28 15.84 -4.03
N TYR A 184 2.14 15.17 -4.80
CA TYR A 184 3.31 14.45 -4.33
C TYR A 184 4.48 15.38 -4.01
N SER A 185 5.26 15.02 -3.02
CA SER A 185 6.51 15.70 -2.67
C SER A 185 7.72 15.10 -3.41
N GLY A 186 8.93 15.62 -3.21
CA GLY A 186 10.19 14.97 -3.59
C GLY A 186 10.48 14.81 -5.08
N VAL A 187 9.66 15.38 -5.97
CA VAL A 187 9.79 15.22 -7.42
C VAL A 187 9.71 16.57 -8.14
N SER A 188 10.37 16.67 -9.30
CA SER A 188 10.42 17.86 -10.14
C SER A 188 9.22 18.02 -11.08
N ALA A 189 8.36 16.99 -11.19
CA ALA A 189 7.24 16.96 -12.10
C ALA A 189 6.32 18.19 -11.90
N ARG A 190 5.88 18.79 -13.02
CA ARG A 190 5.06 20.01 -12.98
C ARG A 190 3.80 19.81 -12.14
N GLY A 191 3.53 20.76 -11.24
CA GLY A 191 2.38 20.72 -10.34
C GLY A 191 2.61 19.90 -9.06
N GLN A 192 3.80 19.31 -8.88
CA GLN A 192 4.19 18.61 -7.67
C GLN A 192 4.94 19.53 -6.68
N GLY A 193 5.19 19.03 -5.48
CA GLY A 193 5.76 19.78 -4.35
C GLY A 193 7.23 20.19 -4.50
N GLY A 194 7.93 19.72 -5.54
CA GLY A 194 9.33 20.01 -5.78
C GLY A 194 10.28 19.05 -5.04
N LEU A 195 11.53 19.00 -5.51
CA LEU A 195 12.55 18.03 -5.07
C LEU A 195 12.88 18.09 -3.56
N ASP A 196 12.78 19.27 -2.94
CA ASP A 196 13.12 19.46 -1.52
C ASP A 196 11.94 19.29 -0.56
N SER A 197 10.74 19.03 -1.08
CA SER A 197 9.58 18.70 -0.25
C SER A 197 9.60 17.22 0.12
N THR A 198 9.07 16.86 1.29
CA THR A 198 9.15 15.46 1.79
C THR A 198 7.81 14.90 2.30
N HIS A 199 6.71 15.67 2.32
CA HIS A 199 5.45 15.22 2.89
C HIS A 199 4.93 13.92 2.29
N GLY A 200 4.26 13.10 3.10
CA GLY A 200 3.65 11.85 2.67
C GLY A 200 4.65 10.75 2.32
N ARG A 201 5.93 10.90 2.69
CA ARG A 201 7.00 9.95 2.34
C ARG A 201 7.84 9.53 3.52
N GLY A 202 8.17 8.24 3.64
CA GLY A 202 9.18 7.82 4.59
C GLY A 202 9.41 6.33 4.64
N VAL A 203 10.45 5.99 5.40
CA VAL A 203 11.02 4.65 5.46
C VAL A 203 10.98 4.14 6.90
N GLN A 204 10.72 2.85 7.08
CA GLN A 204 10.99 2.17 8.34
C GLN A 204 11.53 0.77 8.13
N LYS A 205 12.28 0.30 9.11
CA LYS A 205 12.70 -1.10 9.19
C LYS A 205 11.65 -1.88 9.99
N THR A 206 11.17 -2.98 9.43
CA THR A 206 10.26 -3.89 10.14
C THR A 206 10.91 -4.44 11.42
N ASP A 207 10.11 -4.48 12.49
CA ASP A 207 10.51 -5.07 13.77
C ASP A 207 10.40 -6.61 13.77
N GLU A 208 10.61 -7.23 14.93
CA GLU A 208 10.51 -8.69 15.13
C GLU A 208 9.12 -9.27 14.83
N GLU A 209 8.07 -8.44 14.78
CA GLU A 209 6.72 -8.84 14.37
C GLU A 209 6.43 -8.54 12.90
N GLY A 210 7.43 -8.09 12.15
CA GLY A 210 7.31 -7.70 10.74
C GLY A 210 6.58 -6.38 10.55
N VAL A 211 6.61 -5.47 11.54
CA VAL A 211 5.73 -4.30 11.57
C VAL A 211 6.48 -3.00 11.34
N VAL A 212 5.86 -2.09 10.58
CA VAL A 212 6.21 -0.66 10.53
C VAL A 212 4.97 0.19 10.78
N GLN A 213 5.17 1.36 11.38
CA GLN A 213 4.06 2.23 11.79
C GLN A 213 4.31 3.70 11.49
N PHE A 214 3.43 4.35 10.71
CA PHE A 214 3.62 5.73 10.29
C PHE A 214 2.49 6.65 10.80
N ASP A 215 2.84 7.88 11.13
CA ASP A 215 1.89 8.96 11.41
C ASP A 215 1.87 9.91 10.20
N THR A 216 0.72 10.06 9.55
CA THR A 216 0.56 10.86 8.33
C THR A 216 -0.82 11.52 8.26
N ILE A 217 -1.19 12.07 7.10
CA ILE A 217 -2.56 12.44 6.74
C ILE A 217 -3.15 11.45 5.73
N PHE A 218 -4.47 11.31 5.69
CA PHE A 218 -5.14 10.52 4.65
C PHE A 218 -4.80 11.10 3.27
N PRO A 219 -4.41 10.28 2.28
CA PRO A 219 -3.98 10.77 0.98
C PRO A 219 -5.15 11.37 0.19
N GLY A 220 -4.91 12.44 -0.55
CA GLY A 220 -5.87 12.98 -1.51
C GLY A 220 -5.83 12.23 -2.85
N HIS A 221 -6.91 12.34 -3.63
CA HIS A 221 -6.95 11.85 -5.01
C HIS A 221 -6.28 12.84 -5.97
N TYR A 222 -5.94 12.35 -7.17
CA TYR A 222 -5.51 13.16 -8.30
C TYR A 222 -6.09 12.60 -9.59
N GLU A 223 -6.00 13.35 -10.68
CA GLU A 223 -6.64 13.00 -11.95
C GLU A 223 -6.33 11.55 -12.39
N GLY A 224 -7.40 10.79 -12.61
CA GLY A 224 -7.35 9.41 -13.07
C GLY A 224 -7.03 8.36 -12.01
N ARG A 225 -6.81 8.75 -10.74
CA ARG A 225 -6.43 7.84 -9.67
C ARG A 225 -7.25 8.04 -8.40
N THR A 226 -7.69 6.94 -7.77
CA THR A 226 -8.37 6.99 -6.48
C THR A 226 -7.39 7.22 -5.32
N ASN A 227 -7.84 7.45 -4.08
CA ASN A 227 -6.96 7.68 -2.94
C ASN A 227 -6.15 6.40 -2.62
N HIS A 228 -4.82 6.51 -2.50
CA HIS A 228 -3.94 5.34 -2.27
C HIS A 228 -2.66 5.70 -1.52
N VAL A 229 -2.03 4.67 -0.95
CA VAL A 229 -0.67 4.71 -0.42
C VAL A 229 0.16 3.67 -1.14
N HIS A 230 1.28 4.09 -1.73
CA HIS A 230 2.26 3.17 -2.28
C HIS A 230 3.07 2.52 -1.16
N VAL A 231 3.47 1.28 -1.38
CA VAL A 231 4.31 0.51 -0.46
C VAL A 231 5.34 -0.30 -1.25
N MET A 232 6.58 -0.24 -0.83
CA MET A 232 7.65 -1.08 -1.35
C MET A 232 8.42 -1.71 -0.19
N SER A 233 8.72 -3.01 -0.31
CA SER A 233 9.59 -3.70 0.64
C SER A 233 10.93 -4.03 -0.02
N THR A 234 12.01 -3.71 0.67
CA THR A 234 13.39 -3.94 0.23
C THR A 234 14.12 -4.80 1.26
N THR A 235 14.73 -5.89 0.82
CA THR A 235 15.63 -6.71 1.66
C THR A 235 17.08 -6.37 1.39
N GLY A 236 17.96 -6.60 2.37
CA GLY A 236 19.42 -6.43 2.19
C GLY A 236 19.88 -4.99 1.96
N ALA A 237 19.03 -4.00 2.17
CA ALA A 237 19.40 -2.59 2.11
C ALA A 237 20.33 -2.19 3.26
N ASN A 238 21.26 -1.28 2.98
CA ASN A 238 22.20 -0.73 3.94
C ASN A 238 21.62 0.55 4.56
N ILE A 239 21.47 0.60 5.88
CA ILE A 239 21.05 1.83 6.58
C ILE A 239 22.28 2.72 6.77
N LEU A 240 22.17 3.95 6.32
CA LEU A 240 23.23 4.94 6.35
C LEU A 240 23.20 5.76 7.66
N GLY A 241 24.35 6.34 8.02
CA GLY A 241 24.52 7.09 9.28
C GLY A 241 23.70 8.39 9.38
N ASN A 242 23.09 8.82 8.28
CA ASN A 242 22.21 9.99 8.17
C ASN A 242 20.71 9.63 8.28
N ASN A 243 20.37 8.41 8.70
CA ASN A 243 19.00 7.89 8.73
C ASN A 243 18.33 7.82 7.34
N THR A 244 19.08 7.49 6.29
CA THR A 244 18.53 7.03 5.00
C THR A 244 19.00 5.60 4.74
N PHE A 245 18.73 5.06 3.54
CA PHE A 245 19.20 3.74 3.14
C PHE A 245 19.65 3.74 1.68
N GLU A 246 20.41 2.71 1.29
CA GLU A 246 20.83 2.46 -0.09
C GLU A 246 20.84 0.97 -0.42
N GLY A 247 20.73 0.67 -1.73
CA GLY A 247 20.82 -0.70 -2.25
C GLY A 247 19.64 -1.59 -1.83
N GLY A 248 19.93 -2.89 -1.73
CA GLY A 248 18.94 -3.94 -1.45
C GLY A 248 18.15 -4.39 -2.68
N THR A 249 17.33 -5.43 -2.48
CA THR A 249 16.47 -6.03 -3.51
C THR A 249 15.00 -5.76 -3.18
N ALA A 250 14.26 -5.20 -4.12
CA ALA A 250 12.83 -5.01 -4.01
C ALA A 250 12.10 -6.37 -4.04
N GLN A 251 11.42 -6.72 -2.95
CA GLN A 251 10.66 -7.97 -2.82
C GLN A 251 9.15 -7.79 -3.02
N HIS A 252 8.67 -6.56 -2.97
CA HIS A 252 7.28 -6.23 -3.23
C HIS A 252 7.17 -4.76 -3.61
N ILE A 253 6.40 -4.46 -4.65
CA ILE A 253 6.00 -3.12 -5.06
C ILE A 253 4.48 -3.14 -5.23
N GLY A 254 3.78 -2.31 -4.46
CA GLY A 254 2.33 -2.37 -4.41
C GLY A 254 1.69 -1.05 -4.02
N GLN A 255 0.37 -1.08 -3.99
CA GLN A 255 -0.46 0.04 -3.56
C GLN A 255 -1.59 -0.49 -2.69
N THR A 256 -1.93 0.29 -1.67
CA THR A 256 -3.09 0.05 -0.82
C THR A 256 -4.13 1.14 -1.04
N TYR A 257 -5.39 0.73 -1.01
CA TYR A 257 -6.55 1.58 -1.26
C TYR A 257 -7.46 1.62 -0.03
N PHE A 258 -8.56 2.35 -0.14
CA PHE A 258 -9.49 2.58 0.96
C PHE A 258 -10.92 2.32 0.51
N ASP A 259 -11.76 1.87 1.44
CA ASP A 259 -13.18 1.68 1.17
C ASP A 259 -13.82 2.97 0.65
N GLU A 260 -14.67 2.84 -0.37
CA GLU A 260 -15.34 3.97 -1.02
C GLU A 260 -16.14 4.85 -0.03
N ALA A 261 -16.70 4.23 1.03
CA ALA A 261 -17.40 4.96 2.09
C ALA A 261 -16.46 5.84 2.93
N LEU A 262 -15.25 5.34 3.23
CA LEU A 262 -14.22 6.11 3.91
C LEU A 262 -13.74 7.28 3.06
N ILE A 263 -13.43 7.01 1.78
CA ILE A 263 -13.02 8.04 0.82
C ILE A 263 -14.07 9.16 0.79
N LYS A 264 -15.35 8.82 0.59
CA LYS A 264 -16.45 9.81 0.60
C LYS A 264 -16.54 10.59 1.91
N ALA A 265 -16.29 9.96 3.05
CA ALA A 265 -16.32 10.64 4.35
C ALA A 265 -15.15 11.64 4.48
N VAL A 266 -13.95 11.26 4.04
CA VAL A 266 -12.75 12.12 4.08
C VAL A 266 -12.82 13.25 3.06
N GLU A 267 -13.28 12.99 1.83
CA GLU A 267 -13.43 14.01 0.77
C GLU A 267 -14.43 15.11 1.16
N ASN A 268 -15.33 14.84 2.12
CA ASN A 268 -16.23 15.83 2.71
C ASN A 268 -15.60 16.66 3.85
N CYS A 269 -14.32 16.45 4.17
CA CYS A 269 -13.58 17.20 5.19
C CYS A 269 -12.71 18.28 4.54
N GLU A 270 -12.37 19.34 5.28
CA GLU A 270 -11.29 20.25 4.87
C GLU A 270 -9.92 19.58 5.14
N PRO A 271 -8.89 19.79 4.31
CA PRO A 271 -8.90 20.60 3.08
C PRO A 271 -9.29 19.81 1.81
N TYR A 272 -9.70 18.54 1.93
CA TYR A 272 -10.02 17.67 0.79
C TYR A 272 -11.10 18.26 -0.13
N LYS A 273 -12.12 18.93 0.43
CA LYS A 273 -13.14 19.69 -0.34
C LYS A 273 -12.59 20.78 -1.27
N GLN A 274 -11.37 21.23 -1.01
CA GLN A 274 -10.67 22.22 -1.83
C GLN A 274 -10.03 21.59 -3.06
N ASN A 275 -9.79 20.28 -3.06
CA ASN A 275 -9.32 19.56 -4.23
C ASN A 275 -10.37 19.66 -5.35
N LYS A 276 -9.96 20.22 -6.49
CA LYS A 276 -10.83 20.41 -7.68
C LYS A 276 -10.52 19.43 -8.79
N GLN A 277 -9.59 18.50 -8.56
CA GLN A 277 -9.31 17.45 -9.52
C GLN A 277 -10.53 16.52 -9.68
N PRO A 278 -10.72 15.89 -10.85
CA PRO A 278 -11.78 14.91 -11.04
C PRO A 278 -11.59 13.71 -10.11
N VAL A 279 -12.62 13.38 -9.34
CA VAL A 279 -12.64 12.19 -8.48
C VAL A 279 -12.73 10.95 -9.36
N THR A 280 -11.86 9.97 -9.09
CA THR A 280 -11.90 8.63 -9.70
C THR A 280 -12.29 7.64 -8.62
N SER A 281 -13.40 6.92 -8.80
CA SER A 281 -13.82 5.88 -7.85
C SER A 281 -12.88 4.67 -7.90
N ASN A 282 -12.89 3.83 -6.86
CA ASN A 282 -12.11 2.59 -6.87
C ASN A 282 -12.42 1.69 -8.09
N ALA A 283 -13.67 1.67 -8.55
CA ALA A 283 -14.09 0.85 -9.68
C ALA A 283 -13.62 1.41 -11.04
N GLU A 284 -13.33 2.71 -11.11
CA GLU A 284 -12.81 3.39 -12.31
C GLU A 284 -11.27 3.44 -12.33
N ASP A 285 -10.63 3.40 -11.16
CA ASP A 285 -9.18 3.27 -11.06
C ASP A 285 -8.77 1.86 -11.47
N ARG A 286 -8.08 1.76 -12.62
CA ARG A 286 -7.64 0.47 -13.18
C ARG A 286 -6.82 -0.36 -12.20
N PHE A 287 -5.96 0.25 -11.39
CA PHE A 287 -5.06 -0.50 -10.50
C PHE A 287 -5.80 -1.01 -9.26
N SER A 288 -6.72 -0.21 -8.71
CA SER A 288 -7.62 -0.65 -7.63
C SER A 288 -8.53 -1.78 -8.12
N ALA A 289 -9.16 -1.61 -9.29
CA ALA A 289 -10.04 -2.61 -9.88
C ALA A 289 -9.30 -3.92 -10.24
N ASP A 290 -8.12 -3.85 -10.87
CA ASP A 290 -7.30 -5.01 -11.20
C ASP A 290 -6.73 -5.69 -9.93
N GLY A 291 -6.57 -4.92 -8.85
CA GLY A 291 -6.03 -5.40 -7.58
C GLY A 291 -7.05 -6.03 -6.65
N ALA A 292 -8.36 -5.79 -6.85
CA ALA A 292 -9.42 -6.30 -6.01
C ALA A 292 -10.04 -7.58 -6.62
N THR A 293 -9.57 -8.74 -6.17
CA THR A 293 -10.07 -10.05 -6.61
C THR A 293 -10.50 -10.89 -5.40
N PRO A 294 -11.18 -12.04 -5.57
CA PRO A 294 -11.42 -12.96 -4.45
C PRO A 294 -10.12 -13.41 -3.73
N GLU A 295 -8.97 -13.30 -4.39
CA GLU A 295 -7.66 -13.70 -3.90
C GLU A 295 -6.83 -12.53 -3.34
N TYR A 296 -7.05 -11.31 -3.83
CA TYR A 296 -6.34 -10.10 -3.45
C TYR A 296 -7.29 -9.06 -2.86
N ASP A 297 -6.92 -8.55 -1.71
CA ASP A 297 -7.64 -7.46 -1.07
C ASP A 297 -6.64 -6.33 -0.79
N PRO A 298 -6.65 -5.28 -1.64
CA PRO A 298 -5.72 -4.18 -1.51
C PRO A 298 -6.26 -3.09 -0.57
N PHE A 299 -7.42 -3.27 0.05
CA PHE A 299 -8.06 -2.26 0.87
C PHE A 299 -7.57 -2.33 2.32
N MET A 300 -7.22 -1.17 2.88
CA MET A 300 -6.83 -1.11 4.28
C MET A 300 -8.04 -1.30 5.19
N ASN A 301 -7.88 -2.13 6.20
CA ASN A 301 -8.79 -2.16 7.33
C ASN A 301 -8.67 -0.84 8.10
N HIS A 302 -9.79 -0.39 8.69
CA HIS A 302 -9.77 0.87 9.41
C HIS A 302 -10.77 0.96 10.56
N VAL A 303 -10.47 1.90 11.47
CA VAL A 303 -11.39 2.43 12.47
C VAL A 303 -11.24 3.94 12.58
N TYR A 304 -12.34 4.60 12.91
CA TYR A 304 -12.30 5.99 13.37
C TYR A 304 -11.79 6.03 14.80
N LEU A 305 -10.93 6.99 15.11
CA LEU A 305 -10.52 7.24 16.49
C LEU A 305 -11.60 7.97 17.28
N GLY A 306 -12.57 8.61 16.63
CA GLY A 306 -13.73 9.26 17.24
C GLY A 306 -15.03 8.97 16.47
N GLU A 307 -15.91 9.95 16.34
CA GLU A 307 -17.21 9.83 15.65
C GLU A 307 -17.12 10.14 14.16
N GLN A 308 -16.07 10.87 13.74
CA GLN A 308 -15.88 11.35 12.37
C GLN A 308 -14.41 11.22 11.94
N PRO A 309 -14.13 11.25 10.62
CA PRO A 309 -12.75 11.12 10.12
C PRO A 309 -11.78 12.14 10.71
N LEU A 310 -12.22 13.38 10.97
CA LEU A 310 -11.38 14.44 11.54
C LEU A 310 -10.87 14.15 12.95
N ASP A 311 -11.53 13.26 13.70
CA ASP A 311 -11.05 12.81 15.00
C ASP A 311 -9.80 11.91 14.86
N GLY A 312 -9.55 11.43 13.64
CA GLY A 312 -8.38 10.68 13.21
C GLY A 312 -8.72 9.23 12.85
N LEU A 313 -7.80 8.60 12.13
CA LEU A 313 -7.94 7.24 11.62
C LEU A 313 -6.82 6.35 12.13
N LEU A 314 -7.14 5.08 12.39
CA LEU A 314 -6.17 4.00 12.44
C LEU A 314 -6.47 3.07 11.25
N LEU A 315 -5.49 2.94 10.36
CA LEU A 315 -5.53 2.17 9.13
C LEU A 315 -4.50 1.06 9.22
N TRP A 316 -4.83 -0.16 8.80
CA TRP A 316 -3.89 -1.27 8.83
C TRP A 316 -4.10 -2.28 7.71
N THR A 317 -3.02 -2.97 7.36
CA THR A 317 -3.07 -4.17 6.52
C THR A 317 -1.93 -5.12 6.88
N THR A 318 -2.11 -6.39 6.53
CA THR A 318 -1.06 -7.40 6.63
C THR A 318 -0.76 -7.92 5.24
N ILE A 319 0.45 -7.70 4.76
CA ILE A 319 0.93 -8.00 3.41
C ILE A 319 1.74 -9.29 3.45
N GLY A 320 1.32 -10.28 2.67
CA GLY A 320 2.12 -11.46 2.39
C GLY A 320 3.15 -11.17 1.30
N ILE A 321 4.44 -11.45 1.56
CA ILE A 321 5.54 -11.33 0.59
C ILE A 321 6.14 -12.70 0.32
N ASP A 322 6.54 -12.96 -0.92
CA ASP A 322 7.48 -14.04 -1.24
C ASP A 322 8.92 -13.54 -1.04
N PRO A 323 9.68 -14.00 -0.03
CA PRO A 323 11.04 -13.53 0.21
C PRO A 323 12.02 -13.87 -0.91
N ALA A 324 11.64 -14.75 -1.84
CA ALA A 324 12.45 -15.07 -3.02
C ALA A 324 12.18 -14.14 -4.21
N ALA A 325 11.17 -13.26 -4.13
CA ALA A 325 10.84 -12.36 -5.22
C ALA A 325 11.91 -11.27 -5.42
N ASN A 326 12.06 -10.84 -6.66
CA ASN A 326 12.92 -9.74 -7.07
C ASN A 326 12.18 -8.89 -8.11
N TYR A 327 11.93 -7.63 -7.76
CA TYR A 327 11.26 -6.62 -8.57
C TYR A 327 12.18 -5.42 -8.84
N ASP A 328 13.51 -5.61 -8.82
CA ASP A 328 14.47 -4.52 -9.06
C ASP A 328 14.30 -3.92 -10.47
N GLU A 329 13.88 -4.72 -11.46
CA GLU A 329 13.57 -4.26 -12.81
C GLU A 329 12.39 -3.27 -12.85
N ASP A 330 11.47 -3.34 -11.87
CA ASP A 330 10.32 -2.45 -11.75
C ASP A 330 10.62 -1.23 -10.83
N ARG A 331 11.83 -1.16 -10.25
CA ARG A 331 12.25 -0.11 -9.31
C ARG A 331 12.78 1.12 -10.05
N GLU A 332 11.89 1.90 -10.63
CA GLU A 332 12.23 3.15 -11.31
C GLU A 332 12.03 4.39 -10.40
N ALA A 333 13.13 5.05 -10.02
CA ALA A 333 13.10 6.26 -9.22
C ALA A 333 12.95 7.53 -10.07
N ALA A 334 12.01 8.40 -9.70
CA ALA A 334 11.85 9.71 -10.31
C ALA A 334 12.86 10.73 -9.78
N ALA A 335 13.33 10.55 -8.55
CA ALA A 335 14.35 11.36 -7.90
C ALA A 335 15.11 10.53 -6.86
N HIS A 336 16.23 11.08 -6.39
CA HIS A 336 16.99 10.53 -5.27
C HIS A 336 17.15 11.61 -4.20
N TRP A 337 16.89 11.24 -2.94
CA TRP A 337 17.06 12.10 -1.78
C TRP A 337 18.50 12.01 -1.24
N HIS A 338 19.23 13.12 -1.29
CA HIS A 338 20.55 13.26 -0.66
C HIS A 338 20.47 14.15 0.60
N PRO A 339 21.47 14.11 1.50
CA PRO A 339 21.53 15.04 2.63
C PRO A 339 21.40 16.53 2.22
N GLU A 340 21.84 16.86 1.02
CA GLU A 340 21.93 18.19 0.42
C GLU A 340 20.63 18.62 -0.27
N GLY A 341 19.69 17.70 -0.49
CA GLY A 341 18.42 17.95 -1.18
C GLY A 341 18.03 16.84 -2.16
N GLY A 342 16.88 17.00 -2.80
CA GLY A 342 16.41 16.07 -3.82
C GLY A 342 17.09 16.33 -5.17
N VAL A 343 17.46 15.25 -5.88
CA VAL A 343 18.04 15.30 -7.23
C VAL A 343 17.14 14.53 -8.18
N ASP A 344 16.76 15.16 -9.28
CA ASP A 344 15.97 14.56 -10.34
C ASP A 344 16.71 13.39 -11.00
N GLN A 345 16.04 12.25 -11.17
CA GLN A 345 16.57 11.07 -11.85
C GLN A 345 15.85 10.78 -13.17
N SER A 346 14.88 11.61 -13.53
CA SER A 346 14.04 11.41 -14.72
C SER A 346 14.81 11.58 -16.04
N ASP A 347 16.00 12.19 -16.03
CA ASP A 347 16.90 12.31 -17.19
C ASP A 347 17.95 11.18 -17.28
N ASN A 348 18.16 10.41 -16.20
CA ASN A 348 19.04 9.23 -16.17
C ASN A 348 18.34 7.95 -16.65
N ARG A 349 17.17 8.08 -17.28
CA ARG A 349 16.51 6.98 -18.00
C ARG A 349 17.40 6.57 -19.16
N ASP A 350 18.24 5.55 -18.98
CA ASP A 350 18.99 4.95 -20.07
C ASP A 350 17.97 4.44 -21.10
N PRO A 351 17.94 4.94 -22.34
CA PRO A 351 17.07 4.40 -23.38
C PRO A 351 17.45 2.96 -23.79
N ARG A 352 18.45 2.33 -23.16
CA ARG A 352 19.04 1.03 -23.52
C ARG A 352 19.33 0.08 -22.34
N ALA A 353 18.90 0.37 -21.12
CA ALA A 353 19.01 -0.59 -20.00
C ALA A 353 17.91 -1.65 -20.08
#